data_AF-A0A059KK19-F1
#
_entry.id   AF-A0A059KK19-F1
#
_cell.length_a   1.000
_cell.length_b   1.000
_cell.length_c   1.000
_cell.angle_alpha   90.00
_cell.angle_beta   90.00
_cell.angle_gamma   90.00
#
_symmetry.space_group_name_H-M   'P 1'
#
loop_
_entity.id
_entity.type
_entity.pdbx_description
1 polymer ?
#
loop_
_entity_poly.entity_id
_entity_poly.type
_entity_poly.pdbx_seq_one_letter_code
_entity_poly.pdbx_strand_id
1 'polypeptide(L)' 'MLKAHLPTFLVEHPGMYSLLSKGIHELSEDECLKHFATLRLGIELILDERLEARERANKIAAAKAAIQKAVGDAGA' A
#
# COMPACT_ATOMS: atom_id res chain seq x y z
N MET A 1 7.45 -15.05 3.75
CA MET A 1 6.01 -14.72 3.76
C MET A 1 5.68 -13.24 3.98
N LEU A 2 6.62 -12.28 3.91
CA LEU A 2 6.28 -10.84 3.94
C LEU A 2 6.02 -10.23 2.55
N LYS A 3 6.73 -10.73 1.52
CA LYS A 3 6.67 -10.22 0.14
C LYS A 3 5.27 -10.16 -0.48
N ALA A 4 4.36 -11.05 -0.08
CA ALA A 4 2.99 -11.10 -0.61
C ALA A 4 2.08 -9.97 -0.07
N HIS A 5 2.54 -9.25 0.97
CA HIS A 5 1.79 -8.17 1.62
C HIS A 5 2.44 -6.81 1.43
N LEU A 6 3.56 -6.75 0.71
CA LEU A 6 4.26 -5.52 0.41
C LEU A 6 3.94 -5.07 -1.02
N PRO A 7 3.93 -3.75 -1.27
CA PRO A 7 3.93 -3.18 -2.60
C PRO A 7 4.96 -3.85 -3.49
N THR A 8 4.59 -4.07 -4.75
CA THR A 8 5.49 -4.63 -5.77
C THR A 8 6.81 -3.87 -5.82
N PHE A 9 6.75 -2.54 -5.71
CA PHE A 9 7.93 -1.67 -5.64
C PHE A 9 8.90 -2.08 -4.51
N LEU A 10 8.40 -2.40 -3.30
CA LEU A 10 9.27 -2.83 -2.20
C LEU A 10 9.89 -4.22 -2.45
N VAL A 11 9.17 -5.09 -3.17
CA VAL A 11 9.63 -6.45 -3.50
C VAL A 11 10.70 -6.44 -4.60
N GLU A 12 10.58 -5.52 -5.55
CA GLU A 12 11.51 -5.34 -6.67
C GLU A 12 12.83 -4.67 -6.25
N HIS A 13 12.86 -4.01 -5.09
CA HIS A 13 14.04 -3.32 -4.55
C HIS A 13 14.58 -4.05 -3.30
N PRO A 14 15.40 -5.11 -3.48
CA PRO A 14 15.79 -6.02 -2.39
C PRO A 14 16.57 -5.37 -1.25
N GLY A 15 17.25 -4.24 -1.49
CA GLY A 15 17.91 -3.48 -0.42
C GLY A 15 16.93 -2.95 0.62
N MET A 16 15.78 -2.43 0.17
CA MET A 16 14.71 -1.94 1.04
C MET A 16 14.00 -3.09 1.75
N TYR A 17 13.74 -4.19 1.05
CA TYR A 17 13.22 -5.41 1.66
C TYR A 17 14.16 -5.98 2.71
N SER A 18 15.47 -5.98 2.47
CA SER A 18 16.48 -6.43 3.43
C SER A 18 16.47 -5.57 4.69
N LEU A 19 16.32 -4.25 4.54
CA LEU A 19 16.20 -3.31 5.65
C LEU A 19 14.92 -3.52 6.47
N LEU A 20 13.77 -3.65 5.82
CA LEU A 20 12.48 -3.91 6.47
C LEU A 20 12.41 -5.29 7.14
N SER A 21 13.17 -6.26 6.62
CA SER A 21 13.22 -7.63 7.12
C SER A 21 14.26 -7.86 8.21
N LYS A 22 15.23 -6.95 8.40
CA LYS A 22 16.13 -6.97 9.55
C LYS A 22 15.35 -6.52 10.79
N GLY A 23 15.38 -7.33 11.83
CA GLY A 23 14.68 -7.00 13.08
C GLY A 23 15.32 -5.80 13.76
N ILE A 24 14.52 -4.96 14.43
CA ILE A 24 15.02 -3.82 15.23
C ILE A 24 15.99 -4.23 16.34
N HIS A 25 15.98 -5.50 16.75
CA HIS A 25 16.87 -6.05 17.77
C HIS A 25 18.29 -6.35 17.25
N GLU A 26 18.51 -6.37 15.94
CA GLU A 26 19.82 -6.61 15.32
C GLU A 26 20.54 -5.30 14.94
N LEU A 27 19.89 -4.14 15.11
CA LEU A 27 20.43 -2.83 14.74
C LEU A 27 20.72 -1.99 15.98
N SER A 28 21.87 -1.32 16.00
CA SER A 28 22.14 -0.25 16.97
C SER A 28 21.23 0.96 16.74
N GLU A 29 21.11 1.86 17.73
CA GLU A 29 20.33 3.10 17.57
C GLU A 29 20.84 3.96 16.40
N ASP A 30 22.16 4.05 16.23
CA ASP A 30 22.78 4.78 15.13
C ASP A 30 22.44 4.18 13.75
N GLU A 31 22.38 2.86 13.64
CA GLU A 31 21.95 2.17 12.41
C GLU A 31 20.45 2.38 12.17
N CYS A 32 19.63 2.30 13.22
CA CYS A 32 18.20 2.60 13.15
C CYS A 32 17.96 4.02 12.62
N LEU A 33 18.67 5.01 13.15
CA LEU A 33 18.56 6.41 12.72
C LEU A 33 18.97 6.62 11.25
N LYS A 34 20.06 5.96 10.80
CA LYS A 34 20.49 6.01 9.39
C LYS A 34 19.45 5.42 8.43
N HIS A 35 18.72 4.42 8.88
CA HIS A 35 17.74 3.72 8.05
C HIS A 35 16.31 4.24 8.19
N PHE A 36 16.04 5.06 9.21
CA PHE A 36 14.70 5.56 9.53
C PHE A 36 14.00 6.21 8.34
N ALA A 37 14.68 7.11 7.62
CA ALA A 37 14.10 7.81 6.47
C ALA A 37 13.66 6.83 5.37
N THR A 38 14.48 5.82 5.07
CA THR A 38 14.18 4.78 4.07
C THR A 38 13.03 3.90 4.51
N LEU A 39 13.00 3.49 5.79
CA LEU A 39 11.91 2.68 6.34
C LEU A 39 10.59 3.44 6.33
N ARG A 40 10.61 4.72 6.73
CA ARG A 40 9.46 5.61 6.68
C ARG A 40 8.89 5.72 5.26
N LEU A 41 9.75 5.92 4.26
CA LEU A 41 9.32 5.98 2.86
C LEU A 41 8.65 4.66 2.43
N GLY A 42 9.21 3.51 2.85
CA GLY A 42 8.59 2.22 2.59
C GLY A 42 7.20 2.08 3.22
N ILE A 43 7.01 2.59 4.44
CA ILE A 43 5.71 2.61 5.13
C ILE A 43 4.72 3.53 4.42
N GLU A 44 5.15 4.72 4.01
CA GLU A 44 4.33 5.68 3.25
C GLU A 44 3.84 5.05 1.95
N LEU A 45 4.72 4.39 1.18
CA LEU A 45 4.34 3.68 -0.05
C LEU A 45 3.32 2.57 0.17
N ILE A 46 3.45 1.80 1.27
CA ILE A 46 2.45 0.79 1.65
C ILE A 46 1.10 1.44 1.94
N LEU A 47 1.09 2.58 2.62
CA LEU A 47 -0.14 3.29 2.98
C LEU A 47 -0.81 3.89 1.74
N ASP A 48 -0.03 4.49 0.85
CA ASP A 48 -0.52 5.09 -0.39
C ASP A 48 -1.21 4.05 -1.27
N GLU A 49 -0.59 2.90 -1.52
CA GLU A 49 -1.20 1.84 -2.33
C GLU A 49 -2.53 1.34 -1.73
N ARG A 50 -2.60 1.21 -0.40
CA ARG A 50 -3.83 0.82 0.29
C ARG A 50 -4.92 1.88 0.19
N LEU A 51 -4.53 3.16 0.26
CA LEU A 51 -5.46 4.27 0.12
C LEU A 51 -6.02 4.33 -1.29
N GLU A 52 -5.15 4.26 -2.31
CA GLU A 52 -5.54 4.23 -3.72
C GLU A 52 -6.48 3.06 -4.04
N ALA A 53 -6.15 1.85 -3.55
CA ALA A 53 -6.99 0.67 -3.75
C ALA A 53 -8.39 0.87 -3.15
N ARG A 54 -8.47 1.46 -1.95
CA ARG A 54 -9.73 1.76 -1.27
C ARG A 54 -10.54 2.82 -2.03
N GLU A 55 -9.91 3.90 -2.45
CA GLU A 55 -10.58 4.96 -3.22
C GLU A 55 -11.10 4.45 -4.56
N ARG A 56 -10.31 3.64 -5.25
CA ARG A 56 -10.71 3.01 -6.52
C ARG A 56 -11.92 2.09 -6.31
N ALA A 57 -11.90 1.26 -5.26
CA ALA A 57 -13.02 0.38 -4.92
C ALA A 57 -14.30 1.19 -4.64
N ASN A 58 -14.20 2.28 -3.87
CA ASN A 58 -15.32 3.17 -3.57
C ASN A 58 -15.89 3.83 -4.85
N LYS A 59 -15.03 4.34 -5.74
CA LYS A 59 -15.44 4.93 -7.02
C LYS A 59 -16.17 3.92 -7.90
N ILE A 60 -15.66 2.69 -7.99
CA ILE A 60 -16.30 1.61 -8.75
C ILE A 60 -17.67 1.25 -8.14
N ALA A 61 -17.77 1.14 -6.82
CA ALA A 61 -19.03 0.85 -6.15
C ALA A 61 -20.08 1.95 -6.39
N ALA A 62 -19.68 3.22 -6.28
CA ALA A 62 -20.54 4.36 -6.57
C ALA A 62 -21.00 4.38 -8.03
N ALA A 63 -20.09 4.13 -8.99
CA ALA A 63 -20.43 4.04 -10.40
C ALA A 63 -21.43 2.92 -10.68
N LYS A 64 -21.24 1.72 -10.09
CA LYS A 64 -22.18 0.60 -10.21
C LYS A 64 -23.57 0.97 -9.71
N ALA A 65 -23.65 1.60 -8.54
CA ALA A 65 -24.94 2.03 -7.97
C ALA A 65 -25.64 3.08 -8.86
N ALA A 66 -24.87 4.05 -9.38
CA ALA A 66 -25.39 5.07 -10.28
C ALA A 66 -25.91 4.46 -11.60
N ILE A 67 -25.17 3.53 -12.20
CA ILE A 67 -25.59 2.82 -13.42
C ILE A 67 -26.87 2.02 -13.18
N GLN A 68 -26.96 1.27 -12.08
CA GLN A 68 -28.16 0.49 -11.75
C GLN A 68 -29.40 1.38 -11.63
N LYS A 69 -29.27 2.54 -10.98
CA LYS A 69 -30.35 3.51 -10.89
C LYS A 69 -30.75 4.05 -12.27
N ALA A 70 -29.78 4.50 -13.06
CA ALA A 70 -30.04 5.06 -14.38
C ALA A 70 -30.70 4.05 -15.34
N VAL A 71 -30.30 2.78 -15.29
CA VAL A 71 -30.92 1.71 -16.10
C VAL A 71 -32.31 1.34 -15.59
N GLY A 72 -32.53 1.34 -14.27
CA GLY A 72 -33.84 1.10 -13.67
C GLY A 72 -34.86 2.20 -14.01
N ASP A 73 -34.43 3.46 -14.00
CA ASP A 73 -35.27 4.62 -14.32
C ASP A 73 -35.62 4.71 -15.82
N ALA A 74 -34.84 4.09 -16.71
CA ALA A 74 -35.09 4.06 -18.15
C ALA A 74 -36.01 2.92 -18.61
N GLY A 75 -36.35 1.98 -17.71
CA GLY A 75 -37.18 0.81 -17.98
C GLY A 75 -38.60 0.87 -17.39
N ALA A 76 -38.96 1.97 -16.72
CA ALA A 76 -40.29 2.26 -16.18
C ALA A 76 -40.97 3.37 -17.01
#